data_AF-A0AA39IEX7-F1
#
_entry.id   AF-A0AA39IEX7-F1
#
_cell.length_a   1.000
_cell.length_b   1.000
_cell.length_c   1.000
_cell.angle_alpha   90.00
_cell.angle_beta   90.00
_cell.angle_gamma   90.00
#
_symmetry.space_group_name_H-M   'P 1'
#
loop_
_entity.id
_entity.type
_entity.pdbx_description
1 polymer ?
#
loop_
_entity_poly.entity_id
_entity_poly.type
_entity_poly.pdbx_seq_one_letter_code
_entity_poly.pdbx_strand_id
1 'polypeptide(L)'
;MSETSISGSLQCKVTSPGRQRLASEVADIGQFYWWTDVCLNYDPKLVESERKPTIQVDLYCDVKKPSDSPVYSLWHCTASLDVVVASPNPHNNCSMTVLTSFGSNIVKKFATIIFDGRSMPALSELRFPDESINISIDVQIIRSTAIPLEKDRNDMILSCKDAAKFQVAEGKTRPNLWLSKAILSRNSPVFAAMFDDDFREKTTNLHVINDTTLEEFLRFIALMYPVKYEFVDTTLPAVLRLADMYQCTYVISRCEQFLRSDESKFMAPMTKFAIADEFNLADDVRDEIVKKIPIEELKKVVRSGRHRVFSDYSRDIIERQLAAEPTIRTIRDSLNGNQ
;
A
#
# COMPACT_ATOMS: atom_id res chain seq x y z
N MET A 1 13.33 1.09 27.62
CA MET A 1 13.21 2.56 27.73
C MET A 1 11.82 2.90 27.23
N SER A 2 10.97 3.47 28.07
CA SER A 2 9.59 3.82 27.72
C SER A 2 9.64 4.93 26.65
N GLU A 3 9.35 4.58 25.40
CA GLU A 3 9.11 5.57 24.35
C GLU A 3 7.92 6.42 24.82
N THR A 4 8.18 7.69 25.14
CA THR A 4 7.14 8.68 25.36
C THR A 4 6.26 8.69 24.12
N SER A 5 5.01 8.23 24.26
CA SER A 5 4.08 8.20 23.14
C SER A 5 3.87 9.63 22.64
N ILE A 6 4.23 9.89 21.39
CA ILE A 6 4.02 11.19 20.75
C ILE A 6 2.55 11.28 20.38
N SER A 7 1.83 12.24 20.94
CA SER A 7 0.42 12.46 20.66
C SER A 7 0.11 13.91 20.31
N GLY A 8 -1.01 14.11 19.62
CA GLY A 8 -1.56 15.42 19.31
C GLY A 8 -3.00 15.28 18.83
N SER A 9 -3.71 16.40 18.71
CA SER A 9 -5.13 16.42 18.35
C SER A 9 -5.39 17.29 17.12
N LEU A 10 -6.28 16.84 16.25
CA LEU A 10 -6.84 17.64 15.15
C LEU A 10 -8.27 18.01 15.49
N GLN A 11 -8.67 19.23 15.11
CA GLN A 11 -10.06 19.66 15.15
C GLN A 11 -10.50 20.09 13.75
N CYS A 12 -11.66 19.62 13.33
CA CYS A 12 -12.30 20.05 12.09
C CYS A 12 -13.72 20.54 12.39
N LYS A 13 -14.08 21.72 11.85
CA LYS A 13 -15.40 22.35 11.95
C LYS A 13 -16.05 22.35 10.55
N VAL A 14 -17.21 21.69 10.39
CA VAL A 14 -17.80 21.40 9.07
C VAL A 14 -19.08 22.21 8.77
N THR A 15 -19.01 23.42 8.20
CA THR A 15 -20.18 24.32 7.93
C THR A 15 -21.00 23.98 6.65
N SER A 16 -22.35 23.96 6.72
CA SER A 16 -23.31 23.78 5.58
C SER A 16 -23.56 25.06 4.73
N PRO A 17 -24.22 25.01 3.55
CA PRO A 17 -24.11 24.03 2.47
C PRO A 17 -23.52 24.72 1.23
N GLY A 18 -22.23 24.49 0.98
CA GLY A 18 -21.57 24.99 -0.24
C GLY A 18 -20.27 24.29 -0.63
N ARG A 19 -19.70 23.46 0.27
CA ARG A 19 -18.52 22.65 -0.03
C ARG A 19 -18.71 21.23 0.51
N GLN A 20 -18.60 20.25 -0.37
CA GLN A 20 -18.74 18.82 -0.06
C GLN A 20 -17.54 18.23 0.70
N ARG A 21 -16.44 18.98 0.90
CA ARG A 21 -15.21 18.53 1.55
C ARG A 21 -14.63 19.66 2.38
N LEU A 22 -14.45 19.44 3.69
CA LEU A 22 -13.88 20.43 4.62
C LEU A 22 -12.61 19.88 5.25
N ALA A 23 -11.53 20.64 5.14
CA ALA A 23 -10.20 20.28 5.63
C ALA A 23 -9.96 20.89 7.02
N SER A 24 -9.30 20.17 7.92
CA SER A 24 -8.73 20.77 9.14
C SER A 24 -7.54 21.67 8.83
N GLU A 25 -7.11 22.43 9.83
CA GLU A 25 -5.74 22.94 9.84
C GLU A 25 -4.73 21.78 9.86
N VAL A 26 -3.52 22.05 9.38
CA VAL A 26 -2.42 21.09 9.42
C VAL A 26 -1.82 21.10 10.82
N ALA A 27 -1.82 19.95 11.50
CA ALA A 27 -1.16 19.79 12.79
C ALA A 27 0.24 19.19 12.65
N ASP A 28 1.13 19.66 13.51
CA ASP A 28 2.48 19.16 13.69
C ASP A 28 2.54 18.12 14.81
N ILE A 29 2.65 16.83 14.47
CA ILE A 29 2.71 15.76 15.46
C ILE A 29 3.91 14.86 15.14
N GLY A 30 4.92 14.92 16.02
CA GLY A 30 6.21 14.27 15.79
C GLY A 30 6.92 14.83 14.55
N GLN A 31 7.37 13.93 13.68
CA GLN A 31 8.07 14.24 12.43
C GLN A 31 7.13 14.35 11.21
N PHE A 32 5.82 14.40 11.44
CA PHE A 32 4.80 14.38 10.39
C PHE A 32 3.86 15.60 10.47
N TYR A 33 3.33 15.95 9.31
CA TYR A 33 2.15 16.80 9.14
C TYR A 33 0.91 15.92 9.06
N TRP A 34 -0.14 16.34 9.76
CA TRP A 34 -1.42 15.67 9.78
C TRP A 34 -2.52 16.64 9.40
N TRP A 35 -3.47 16.19 8.60
CA TRP A 35 -4.68 16.95 8.31
C TRP A 35 -5.79 15.98 7.97
N THR A 36 -7.03 16.42 8.08
CA THR A 36 -8.20 15.60 7.78
C THR A 36 -9.10 16.32 6.82
N ASP A 37 -9.69 15.57 5.90
CA ASP A 37 -10.85 16.01 5.14
C ASP A 37 -12.08 15.27 5.63
N VAL A 38 -13.19 15.99 5.77
CA VAL A 38 -14.48 15.44 6.18
C VAL A 38 -15.50 15.66 5.08
N CYS A 39 -16.20 14.58 4.73
CA CYS A 39 -17.28 14.56 3.78
C CYS A 39 -18.56 14.05 4.46
N LEU A 40 -19.64 14.80 4.31
CA LEU A 40 -20.97 14.42 4.78
C LEU A 40 -21.79 13.93 3.58
N ASN A 41 -22.09 12.64 3.56
CA ASN A 41 -22.78 11.98 2.46
C ASN A 41 -24.23 11.66 2.83
N TYR A 42 -25.12 11.75 1.83
CA TYR A 42 -26.53 11.39 1.95
C TYR A 42 -26.94 10.52 0.78
N ASP A 43 -27.86 9.57 0.99
CA ASP A 43 -28.51 8.89 -0.13
C ASP A 43 -29.56 9.83 -0.75
N PRO A 44 -29.35 10.33 -1.99
CA PRO A 44 -30.29 11.26 -2.61
C PRO A 44 -31.65 10.61 -2.92
N LYS A 45 -31.72 9.27 -2.94
CA LYS A 45 -32.93 8.50 -3.26
C LYS A 45 -33.88 8.37 -2.07
N LEU A 46 -33.40 8.61 -0.85
CA LEU A 46 -34.22 8.55 0.36
C LEU A 46 -34.90 9.89 0.62
N VAL A 47 -36.13 9.81 1.13
CA VAL A 47 -36.90 10.96 1.61
C VAL A 47 -36.18 11.55 2.82
N GLU A 48 -36.28 12.87 3.03
CA GLU A 48 -35.52 13.59 4.07
C GLU A 48 -35.68 13.00 5.48
N SER A 49 -36.86 12.49 5.81
CA SER A 49 -37.15 11.80 7.08
C SER A 49 -36.47 10.44 7.25
N GLU A 50 -35.99 9.83 6.17
CA GLU A 50 -35.31 8.53 6.13
C GLU A 50 -33.81 8.66 5.83
N ARG A 51 -33.34 9.86 5.47
CA ARG A 51 -31.94 10.12 5.16
C ARG A 51 -31.09 9.98 6.42
N LYS A 52 -30.26 8.94 6.44
CA LYS A 52 -29.19 8.79 7.42
C LYS A 52 -27.91 9.40 6.86
N PRO A 53 -27.28 10.37 7.54
CA PRO A 53 -25.99 10.87 7.12
C PRO A 53 -24.94 9.77 7.29
N THR A 54 -23.99 9.72 6.36
CA THR A 54 -22.73 9.01 6.54
C THR A 54 -21.63 10.06 6.63
N ILE A 55 -20.84 10.01 7.70
CA ILE A 55 -19.68 10.89 7.86
C ILE A 55 -18.44 10.09 7.45
N GLN A 56 -17.77 10.57 6.43
CA GLN A 56 -16.47 10.06 6.00
C GLN A 56 -15.39 11.03 6.48
N VAL A 57 -14.44 10.51 7.25
CA VAL A 57 -13.26 11.22 7.73
C VAL A 57 -12.04 10.61 7.05
N ASP A 58 -11.45 11.33 6.11
CA ASP A 58 -10.18 10.98 5.49
C ASP A 58 -9.07 11.67 6.27
N LEU A 59 -8.27 10.91 7.01
CA LEU A 59 -7.12 11.42 7.75
C LEU A 59 -5.85 11.21 6.92
N TYR A 60 -5.12 12.27 6.68
CA TYR A 60 -3.88 12.30 5.93
C TYR A 60 -2.68 12.46 6.85
N CYS A 61 -1.57 11.87 6.44
CA CYS A 61 -0.27 11.98 7.09
C CYS A 61 0.79 12.14 6.00
N ASP A 62 1.69 13.11 6.17
CA ASP A 62 2.90 13.21 5.34
C ASP A 62 4.10 13.57 6.20
N VAL A 63 5.30 13.16 5.79
CA VAL A 63 6.53 13.52 6.49
C VAL A 63 6.79 15.02 6.34
N LYS A 64 7.36 15.63 7.38
CA LYS A 64 7.78 17.03 7.31
C LYS A 64 8.82 17.22 6.22
N LYS A 65 8.55 18.15 5.30
CA LYS A 65 9.45 18.52 4.21
C LYS A 65 10.11 19.87 4.54
N PRO A 66 11.43 20.04 4.37
CA PRO A 66 12.03 21.37 4.31
C PRO A 66 11.39 22.16 3.17
N SER A 67 11.26 23.47 3.36
CA SER A 67 10.59 24.39 2.43
C SER A 67 11.19 24.42 1.01
N ASP A 68 12.47 24.05 0.85
CA ASP A 68 13.23 24.34 -0.38
C ASP A 68 13.70 23.10 -1.17
N SER A 69 13.30 21.87 -0.82
CA SER A 69 13.73 20.67 -1.56
C SER A 69 12.65 19.59 -1.61
N PRO A 70 12.45 18.91 -2.76
CA PRO A 70 11.71 17.65 -2.76
C PRO A 70 12.41 16.70 -1.78
N VAL A 71 11.63 16.13 -0.86
CA VAL A 71 12.12 15.11 0.06
C VAL A 71 11.78 13.73 -0.48
N TYR A 72 12.75 13.11 -1.12
CA TYR A 72 12.82 11.68 -1.36
C TYR A 72 13.17 10.98 -0.05
N SER A 73 12.13 10.65 0.71
CA SER A 73 12.29 9.93 1.97
C SER A 73 11.62 8.57 1.89
N LEU A 74 12.21 7.60 2.59
CA LEU A 74 11.49 6.39 2.96
C LEU A 74 10.92 6.63 4.34
N TRP A 75 9.59 6.80 4.42
CA TRP A 75 8.95 7.01 5.69
C TRP A 75 7.73 6.13 5.90
N HIS A 76 7.49 5.84 7.18
CA HIS A 76 6.36 5.08 7.64
C HIS A 76 5.93 5.58 9.02
N CYS A 77 4.63 5.64 9.26
CA CYS A 77 4.05 5.93 10.56
C CYS A 77 2.93 4.93 10.87
N THR A 78 2.99 4.25 12.01
CA THR A 78 1.84 3.53 12.58
C THR A 78 1.29 4.37 13.73
N ALA A 79 0.00 4.69 13.67
CA ALA A 79 -0.67 5.49 14.70
C ALA A 79 -2.00 4.86 15.11
N SER A 80 -2.33 5.00 16.39
CA SER A 80 -3.69 4.83 16.91
C SER A 80 -4.42 6.15 16.77
N LEU A 81 -5.64 6.09 16.23
CA LEU A 81 -6.48 7.24 15.95
C LEU A 81 -7.76 7.10 16.75
N ASP A 82 -8.03 8.03 17.66
CA ASP A 82 -9.30 8.13 18.36
C ASP A 82 -10.11 9.25 17.72
N VAL A 83 -11.02 8.88 16.82
CA VAL A 83 -11.88 9.83 16.10
C VAL A 83 -13.21 9.95 16.83
N VAL A 84 -13.58 11.17 17.20
CA VAL A 84 -14.84 11.48 17.89
C VAL A 84 -15.64 12.47 17.05
N VAL A 85 -16.89 12.11 16.77
CA VAL A 85 -17.91 13.01 16.26
C VAL A 85 -18.75 13.52 17.42
N ALA A 86 -18.68 14.82 17.68
CA ALA A 86 -19.33 15.41 18.84
C ALA A 86 -20.84 15.67 18.63
N SER A 87 -21.64 15.37 19.65
CA SER A 87 -23.07 15.67 19.75
C SER A 87 -23.32 16.79 20.79
N PRO A 88 -24.45 17.54 20.75
CA PRO A 88 -24.80 18.48 21.80
C PRO A 88 -24.95 17.82 23.16
N ASN A 89 -25.39 16.55 23.17
CA ASN A 89 -25.36 15.70 24.34
C ASN A 89 -24.07 14.85 24.29
N PRO A 90 -23.09 15.06 25.19
CA PRO A 90 -21.85 14.28 25.19
C PRO A 90 -22.05 12.76 25.29
N HIS A 91 -23.17 12.31 25.87
CA HIS A 91 -23.53 10.89 25.93
C HIS A 91 -23.86 10.28 24.57
N ASN A 92 -24.11 11.11 23.56
CA ASN A 92 -24.43 10.70 22.19
C ASN A 92 -23.24 10.89 21.24
N ASN A 93 -22.05 11.22 21.74
CA ASN A 93 -20.84 11.25 20.92
C ASN A 93 -20.61 9.88 20.29
N CYS A 94 -20.30 9.87 18.99
CA CYS A 94 -19.84 8.66 18.34
C CYS A 94 -18.32 8.68 18.29
N SER A 95 -17.68 7.56 18.60
CA SER A 95 -16.23 7.45 18.54
C SER A 95 -15.78 6.14 17.94
N MET A 96 -14.63 6.15 17.27
CA MET A 96 -13.99 4.96 16.78
C MET A 96 -12.48 5.06 16.97
N THR A 97 -11.91 4.01 17.54
CA THR A 97 -10.46 3.84 17.65
C THR A 97 -9.97 2.98 16.50
N VAL A 98 -9.00 3.47 15.74
CA VAL A 98 -8.42 2.77 14.59
C VAL A 98 -6.90 2.75 14.69
N LEU A 99 -6.31 1.56 14.67
CA LEU A 99 -4.87 1.40 14.47
C LEU A 99 -4.59 1.31 12.97
N THR A 100 -3.82 2.25 12.42
CA THR A 100 -3.52 2.30 10.98
C THR A 100 -2.08 2.71 10.69
N SER A 101 -1.71 2.63 9.42
CA SER A 101 -0.36 2.86 8.92
C SER A 101 -0.37 3.83 7.74
N PHE A 102 0.62 4.70 7.68
CA PHE A 102 0.85 5.70 6.64
C PHE A 102 2.29 5.59 6.11
N GLY A 103 2.56 6.07 4.89
CA GLY A 103 3.90 6.04 4.30
C GLY A 103 3.98 6.70 2.93
N SER A 104 5.17 7.17 2.55
CA SER A 104 5.46 7.76 1.23
C SER A 104 5.36 6.72 0.14
N ASN A 105 4.40 6.82 -0.78
CA ASN A 105 4.36 6.05 -2.04
C ASN A 105 4.46 4.50 -1.86
N ILE A 106 4.32 4.02 -0.63
CA ILE A 106 4.62 2.67 -0.14
C ILE A 106 3.43 2.15 0.68
N VAL A 107 2.55 3.03 1.14
CA VAL A 107 1.33 2.75 1.90
C VAL A 107 0.26 3.76 1.47
N LYS A 108 -0.99 3.62 1.91
CA LYS A 108 -2.01 4.67 1.77
C LYS A 108 -1.51 5.98 2.41
N LYS A 109 -1.60 7.09 1.67
CA LYS A 109 -1.33 8.45 2.20
C LYS A 109 -2.40 8.93 3.18
N PHE A 110 -3.55 8.25 3.21
CA PHE A 110 -4.65 8.56 4.10
C PHE A 110 -5.40 7.31 4.55
N ALA A 111 -6.03 7.41 5.71
CA ALA A 111 -6.95 6.42 6.23
C ALA A 111 -8.37 6.98 6.15
N THR A 112 -9.30 6.17 5.65
CA THR A 112 -10.71 6.53 5.59
C THR A 112 -11.45 5.87 6.75
N ILE A 113 -12.13 6.70 7.53
CA ILE A 113 -12.95 6.30 8.66
C ILE A 113 -14.40 6.68 8.33
N ILE A 114 -15.28 5.68 8.33
CA ILE A 114 -16.69 5.87 7.97
C ILE A 114 -17.54 5.61 9.21
N PHE A 115 -18.31 6.63 9.59
CA PHE A 115 -19.38 6.49 10.57
C PHE A 115 -20.69 6.26 9.83
N ASP A 116 -21.16 5.01 9.85
CA ASP A 116 -22.44 4.66 9.27
C ASP A 116 -23.60 5.01 10.22
N GLY A 117 -24.72 5.48 9.66
CA GLY A 117 -25.87 5.96 10.44
C GLY A 117 -26.58 4.90 11.30
N ARG A 118 -25.99 3.72 11.54
CA ARG A 118 -26.53 2.64 12.38
C ARG A 118 -26.15 2.84 13.85
N SER A 119 -24.98 3.42 14.11
CA SER A 119 -24.44 3.66 15.46
C SER A 119 -24.29 5.16 15.76
N MET A 120 -24.86 6.01 14.90
CA MET A 120 -24.82 7.47 15.02
C MET A 120 -26.11 8.00 15.65
N PRO A 121 -26.04 9.08 16.45
CA PRO A 121 -27.22 9.85 16.81
C PRO A 121 -27.93 10.36 15.54
N ALA A 122 -29.24 10.62 15.64
CA ALA A 122 -30.00 11.19 14.54
C ALA A 122 -29.35 12.51 14.08
N LEU A 123 -29.48 12.88 12.80
CA LEU A 123 -28.89 14.12 12.27
C LEU A 123 -29.32 15.35 13.11
N SER A 124 -30.56 15.39 13.58
CA SER A 124 -31.11 16.42 14.47
C SER A 124 -30.41 16.55 15.82
N GLU A 125 -29.70 15.50 16.24
CA GLU A 125 -28.94 15.42 17.49
C GLU A 125 -27.44 15.65 17.27
N LEU A 126 -27.00 16.04 16.07
CA LEU A 126 -25.65 16.54 15.84
C LEU A 126 -25.67 18.06 15.99
N ARG A 127 -24.63 18.64 16.61
CA ARG A 127 -24.52 20.09 16.70
C ARG A 127 -24.30 20.63 15.28
N PHE A 128 -25.25 21.45 14.79
CA PHE A 128 -25.06 22.43 13.70
C PHE A 128 -25.20 23.90 14.16
N PRO A 129 -24.87 24.31 15.41
CA PRO A 129 -24.82 25.73 15.70
C PRO A 129 -23.70 26.32 14.84
N ASP A 130 -24.06 27.25 13.97
CA ASP A 130 -23.24 27.79 12.86
C ASP A 130 -23.05 26.83 11.68
N GLU A 131 -23.99 25.91 11.47
CA GLU A 131 -23.96 24.90 10.40
C GLU A 131 -22.82 23.88 10.53
N SER A 132 -22.11 23.82 11.66
CA SER A 132 -20.84 23.09 11.77
C SER A 132 -20.84 21.76 12.54
N ILE A 133 -20.37 20.67 11.94
CA ILE A 133 -20.03 19.42 12.68
C ILE A 133 -18.61 19.53 13.27
N ASN A 134 -18.47 19.22 14.56
CA ASN A 134 -17.16 19.18 15.24
C ASN A 134 -16.63 17.75 15.29
N ILE A 135 -15.48 17.55 14.66
CA ILE A 135 -14.76 16.27 14.70
C ILE A 135 -13.42 16.52 15.39
N SER A 136 -13.13 15.73 16.43
CA SER A 136 -11.83 15.69 17.07
C SER A 136 -11.15 14.37 16.78
N ILE A 137 -9.87 14.43 16.47
CA ILE A 137 -9.05 13.23 16.20
C ILE A 137 -7.84 13.31 17.09
N ASP A 138 -7.75 12.42 18.07
CA ASP A 138 -6.53 12.25 18.84
C ASP A 138 -5.64 11.22 18.13
N VAL A 139 -4.44 11.66 17.78
CA VAL A 139 -3.43 10.86 17.10
C VAL A 139 -2.38 10.45 18.13
N GLN A 140 -2.16 9.15 18.27
CA GLN A 140 -1.05 8.60 19.05
C GLN A 140 -0.11 7.83 18.12
N ILE A 141 1.10 8.35 17.91
CA ILE A 141 2.13 7.67 17.11
C ILE A 141 2.69 6.51 17.93
N ILE A 142 2.47 5.29 17.44
CA ILE A 142 2.94 4.05 18.07
C ILE A 142 4.36 3.73 17.61
N ARG A 143 4.64 3.90 16.31
CA ARG A 143 5.97 3.68 15.73
C ARG A 143 6.13 4.54 14.49
N SER A 144 7.32 5.07 14.27
CA SER A 144 7.61 5.80 13.04
C SER A 144 9.05 5.67 12.58
N THR A 145 9.27 5.93 11.29
CA THR A 145 10.57 5.95 10.63
C THR A 145 10.51 6.99 9.51
N ALA A 146 11.54 7.81 9.37
CA ALA A 146 11.69 8.71 8.22
C ALA A 146 13.18 8.83 7.87
N ILE A 147 13.54 8.30 6.72
CA ILE A 147 14.92 8.25 6.24
C ILE A 147 15.02 9.19 5.04
N PRO A 148 15.61 10.39 5.19
CA PRO A 148 15.87 11.29 4.06
C PRO A 148 16.98 10.72 3.17
N LEU A 149 16.73 10.65 1.86
CA LEU A 149 17.68 10.06 0.91
C LEU A 149 18.48 11.11 0.14
N GLU A 150 18.30 12.42 0.35
CA GLU A 150 19.04 13.44 -0.41
C GLU A 150 20.46 13.64 0.10
N LYS A 151 20.75 13.18 1.32
CA LYS A 151 22.02 13.35 2.01
C LYS A 151 22.72 12.02 2.17
N ASP A 152 24.04 12.05 2.01
CA ASP A 152 24.97 10.93 2.22
C ASP A 152 25.11 10.53 3.69
N ARG A 153 24.49 11.28 4.61
CA ARG A 153 24.37 10.98 6.03
C ARG A 153 22.90 10.85 6.38
N ASN A 154 22.48 9.63 6.67
CA ASN A 154 21.17 9.29 7.23
C ASN A 154 21.30 8.05 8.12
N ASP A 155 20.22 7.70 8.84
CA ASP A 155 20.19 6.62 9.84
C ASP A 155 20.58 5.24 9.30
N MET A 156 20.56 5.07 7.98
CA MET A 156 20.84 3.79 7.32
C MET A 156 22.26 3.71 6.77
N ILE A 157 22.97 4.83 6.63
CA ILE A 157 24.34 4.89 6.10
C ILE A 157 25.33 4.91 7.27
N LEU A 158 26.11 3.84 7.41
CA LEU A 158 27.00 3.65 8.56
C LEU A 158 28.27 4.53 8.51
N SER A 159 28.71 4.90 7.31
CA SER A 159 29.88 5.76 7.09
C SER A 159 29.89 6.31 5.66
N CYS A 160 30.78 7.26 5.37
CA CYS A 160 30.96 7.76 3.99
C CYS A 160 31.35 6.67 2.98
N LYS A 161 31.98 5.58 3.41
CA LYS A 161 32.32 4.44 2.54
C LYS A 161 31.08 3.61 2.16
N ASP A 162 30.07 3.61 3.04
CA ASP A 162 28.80 2.92 2.86
C ASP A 162 27.81 3.71 2.00
N ALA A 163 28.04 5.00 1.77
CA ALA A 163 27.16 5.83 0.96
C ALA A 163 27.34 5.54 -0.54
N ALA A 164 26.26 5.13 -1.23
CA ALA A 164 26.18 5.06 -2.70
C ALA A 164 25.21 6.12 -3.22
N LYS A 165 25.62 6.87 -4.24
CA LYS A 165 24.79 7.90 -4.86
C LYS A 165 24.08 7.34 -6.09
N PHE A 166 22.77 7.46 -6.13
CA PHE A 166 21.92 7.06 -7.24
C PHE A 166 21.29 8.27 -7.92
N GLN A 167 21.16 8.23 -9.25
CA GLN A 167 20.35 9.17 -10.02
C GLN A 167 19.26 8.41 -10.75
N VAL A 168 18.00 8.67 -10.40
CA VAL A 168 16.83 7.97 -10.97
C VAL A 168 16.07 8.92 -11.87
N ALA A 169 15.53 8.42 -12.99
CA ALA A 169 14.71 9.24 -13.88
C ALA A 169 13.38 9.67 -13.23
N GLU A 170 13.07 10.98 -13.29
CA GLU A 170 11.78 11.54 -12.86
C GLU A 170 11.33 12.61 -13.87
N GLY A 171 10.59 12.19 -14.90
CA GLY A 171 10.18 13.10 -15.98
C GLY A 171 11.39 13.74 -16.69
N LYS A 172 11.58 15.06 -16.50
CA LYS A 172 12.74 15.80 -17.04
C LYS A 172 13.89 15.98 -16.03
N THR A 173 13.70 15.58 -14.77
CA THR A 173 14.68 15.71 -13.70
C THR A 173 15.34 14.35 -13.37
N ARG A 174 16.46 14.40 -12.64
CA ARG A 174 17.19 13.23 -12.15
C ARG A 174 17.59 13.44 -10.69
N PRO A 175 16.69 13.17 -9.74
CA PRO A 175 16.99 13.29 -8.33
C PRO A 175 18.18 12.43 -7.89
N ASN A 176 18.97 12.98 -6.97
CA ASN A 176 20.04 12.26 -6.32
C ASN A 176 19.51 11.60 -5.05
N LEU A 177 19.72 10.30 -4.92
CA LEU A 177 19.43 9.52 -3.73
C LEU A 177 20.73 8.96 -3.16
N TRP A 178 20.81 8.84 -1.86
CA TRP A 178 21.91 8.24 -1.14
C TRP A 178 21.40 7.03 -0.37
N LEU A 179 21.97 5.87 -0.69
CA LEU A 179 21.58 4.57 -0.16
C LEU A 179 22.80 3.87 0.45
N SER A 180 22.54 3.02 1.44
CA SER A 180 23.57 2.17 2.06
C SER A 180 23.97 1.03 1.12
N LYS A 181 25.26 0.97 0.78
CA LYS A 181 25.88 -0.12 0.03
C LYS A 181 25.74 -1.44 0.78
N ALA A 182 25.92 -1.44 2.09
CA ALA A 182 25.82 -2.63 2.92
C ALA A 182 24.42 -3.25 2.85
N ILE A 183 23.36 -2.43 2.94
CA ILE A 183 21.99 -2.93 2.83
C ILE A 183 21.71 -3.47 1.44
N LEU A 184 22.09 -2.72 0.40
CA LEU A 184 21.85 -3.14 -0.99
C LEU A 184 22.62 -4.42 -1.33
N SER A 185 23.91 -4.49 -1.00
CA SER A 185 24.75 -5.68 -1.25
C SER A 185 24.26 -6.92 -0.53
N ARG A 186 23.79 -6.76 0.72
CA ARG A 186 23.25 -7.88 1.49
C ARG A 186 22.03 -8.51 0.83
N ASN A 187 21.21 -7.69 0.16
CA ASN A 187 19.95 -8.12 -0.43
C ASN A 187 20.06 -8.44 -1.94
N SER A 188 21.19 -8.10 -2.59
CA SER A 188 21.37 -8.20 -4.04
C SER A 188 22.82 -8.52 -4.39
N PRO A 189 23.10 -9.67 -5.02
CA PRO A 189 24.43 -9.96 -5.55
C PRO A 189 24.82 -8.99 -6.67
N VAL A 190 23.85 -8.45 -7.42
CA VAL A 190 24.11 -7.44 -8.46
C VAL A 190 24.61 -6.14 -7.84
N PHE A 191 23.97 -5.64 -6.78
CA PHE A 191 24.49 -4.47 -6.06
C PHE A 191 25.83 -4.77 -5.36
N ALA A 192 26.01 -5.97 -4.81
CA ALA A 192 27.30 -6.36 -4.22
C ALA A 192 28.44 -6.26 -5.25
N ALA A 193 28.24 -6.82 -6.45
CA ALA A 193 29.20 -6.72 -7.54
C ALA A 193 29.36 -5.28 -8.06
N MET A 194 28.27 -4.50 -8.10
CA MET A 194 28.28 -3.09 -8.52
C MET A 194 29.19 -2.22 -7.63
N PHE A 195 29.29 -2.54 -6.34
CA PHE A 195 30.12 -1.80 -5.39
C PHE A 195 31.50 -2.41 -5.16
N ASP A 196 31.80 -3.56 -5.78
CA ASP A 196 33.10 -4.21 -5.68
C ASP A 196 34.16 -3.42 -6.49
N ASP A 197 35.42 -3.56 -6.08
CA ASP A 197 36.51 -2.65 -6.40
C ASP A 197 36.95 -2.64 -7.89
N ASP A 198 36.46 -3.59 -8.69
CA ASP A 198 36.81 -3.79 -10.09
C ASP A 198 35.92 -3.02 -11.09
N PHE A 199 34.86 -2.35 -10.62
CA PHE A 199 33.94 -1.61 -11.50
C PHE A 199 34.30 -0.13 -11.66
N ARG A 200 34.12 0.41 -12.88
CA ARG A 200 34.37 1.82 -13.24
C ARG A 200 33.64 2.81 -12.31
N GLU A 201 32.53 2.38 -11.74
CA GLU A 201 31.64 3.13 -10.85
C GLU A 201 32.28 3.53 -9.51
N LYS A 202 33.37 2.86 -9.11
CA LYS A 202 34.19 3.25 -7.95
C LYS A 202 34.71 4.69 -8.03
N THR A 203 35.01 5.17 -9.25
CA THR A 203 35.65 6.49 -9.44
C THR A 203 34.67 7.65 -9.22
N THR A 204 33.38 7.45 -9.51
CA THR A 204 32.35 8.50 -9.44
C THR A 204 31.37 8.30 -8.28
N ASN A 205 31.26 7.07 -7.74
CA ASN A 205 30.27 6.66 -6.74
C ASN A 205 28.82 7.02 -7.14
N LEU A 206 28.57 7.16 -8.45
CA LEU A 206 27.32 7.61 -9.05
C LEU A 206 26.75 6.50 -9.94
N HIS A 207 25.58 6.01 -9.58
CA HIS A 207 24.87 4.94 -10.27
C HIS A 207 23.60 5.50 -10.90
N VAL A 208 23.47 5.40 -12.23
CA VAL A 208 22.38 6.01 -12.98
C VAL A 208 21.33 4.96 -13.32
N ILE A 209 20.09 5.18 -12.87
CA ILE A 209 18.94 4.32 -13.11
C ILE A 209 18.02 4.98 -14.14
N ASN A 210 17.94 4.42 -15.35
CA ASN A 210 17.17 5.00 -16.46
C ASN A 210 15.85 4.27 -16.74
N ASP A 211 15.77 2.96 -16.48
CA ASP A 211 14.69 2.10 -16.96
C ASP A 211 13.53 1.93 -15.96
N THR A 212 13.41 2.87 -15.03
CA THR A 212 12.32 2.89 -14.05
C THR A 212 12.07 4.31 -13.55
N THR A 213 10.86 4.56 -13.08
CA THR A 213 10.52 5.81 -12.42
C THR A 213 11.09 5.86 -11.00
N LEU A 214 11.32 7.07 -10.48
CA LEU A 214 11.67 7.25 -9.08
C LEU A 214 10.72 6.53 -8.11
N GLU A 215 9.41 6.59 -8.36
CA GLU A 215 8.42 5.97 -7.47
C GLU A 215 8.59 4.45 -7.41
N GLU A 216 8.72 3.79 -8.55
CA GLU A 216 8.96 2.35 -8.63
C GLU A 216 10.29 1.97 -7.95
N PHE A 217 11.34 2.75 -8.18
CA PHE A 217 12.64 2.51 -7.54
C PHE A 217 12.56 2.64 -6.02
N LEU A 218 11.94 3.70 -5.50
CA LEU A 218 11.78 3.88 -4.05
C LEU A 218 10.95 2.76 -3.41
N ARG A 219 9.92 2.26 -4.11
CA ARG A 219 9.14 1.10 -3.65
C ARG A 219 9.99 -0.16 -3.55
N PHE A 220 10.81 -0.42 -4.55
CA PHE A 220 11.76 -1.53 -4.55
C PHE A 220 12.79 -1.40 -3.41
N ILE A 221 13.38 -0.22 -3.22
CA ILE A 221 14.34 0.03 -2.13
C ILE A 221 13.68 -0.15 -0.75
N ALA A 222 12.46 0.34 -0.57
CA ALA A 222 11.75 0.25 0.71
C ALA A 222 11.59 -1.19 1.22
N LEU A 223 11.47 -2.17 0.33
CA LEU A 223 11.36 -3.58 0.71
C LEU A 223 12.65 -4.15 1.32
N MET A 224 13.81 -3.52 1.11
CA MET A 224 15.09 -3.92 1.69
C MET A 224 15.44 -3.18 2.98
N TYR A 225 14.74 -2.08 3.25
CA TYR A 225 14.98 -1.16 4.37
C TYR A 225 14.01 -1.45 5.52
N PRO A 226 14.32 -1.05 6.78
CA PRO A 226 13.49 -1.32 7.96
C PRO A 226 12.22 -0.44 8.02
N VAL A 227 11.56 -0.23 6.89
CA VAL A 227 10.28 0.48 6.77
C VAL A 227 9.16 -0.52 6.55
N LYS A 228 8.00 -0.29 7.15
CA LYS A 228 6.83 -1.14 6.86
C LYS A 228 6.35 -0.78 5.45
N TYR A 229 6.23 -1.81 4.61
CA TYR A 229 5.81 -1.69 3.22
C TYR A 229 4.46 -2.40 3.03
N GLU A 230 3.49 -1.70 2.46
CA GLU A 230 2.20 -2.28 2.06
C GLU A 230 2.16 -2.31 0.53
N PHE A 231 2.01 -3.50 -0.04
CA PHE A 231 1.97 -3.59 -1.50
C PHE A 231 0.69 -2.94 -2.04
N VAL A 232 0.84 -2.15 -3.09
CA VAL A 232 -0.28 -1.68 -3.90
C VAL A 232 -0.29 -2.51 -5.17
N ASP A 233 -1.43 -3.15 -5.45
CA ASP A 233 -1.64 -4.09 -6.57
C ASP A 233 -1.00 -3.63 -7.90
N THR A 234 -1.16 -2.34 -8.24
CA THR A 234 -0.69 -1.77 -9.51
C THR A 234 0.83 -1.68 -9.66
N THR A 235 1.57 -1.78 -8.56
CA THR A 235 3.03 -1.55 -8.54
C THR A 235 3.84 -2.83 -8.37
N LEU A 236 3.15 -3.94 -8.08
CA LEU A 236 3.79 -5.24 -7.92
C LEU A 236 4.64 -5.64 -9.14
N PRO A 237 4.18 -5.50 -10.41
CA PRO A 237 5.00 -5.88 -11.56
C PRO A 237 6.30 -5.07 -11.68
N ALA A 238 6.27 -3.77 -11.36
CA ALA A 238 7.46 -2.93 -11.41
C ALA A 238 8.49 -3.32 -10.34
N VAL A 239 8.01 -3.61 -9.13
CA VAL A 239 8.85 -4.10 -8.02
C VAL A 239 9.45 -5.46 -8.38
N LEU A 240 8.67 -6.38 -8.94
CA LEU A 240 9.16 -7.70 -9.37
C LEU A 240 10.19 -7.59 -10.50
N ARG A 241 9.99 -6.73 -11.51
CA ARG A 241 11.01 -6.48 -12.54
C ARG A 241 12.34 -6.00 -11.94
N LEU A 242 12.28 -5.03 -11.03
CA LEU A 242 13.50 -4.53 -10.38
C LEU A 242 14.14 -5.61 -9.51
N ALA A 243 13.34 -6.39 -8.79
CA ALA A 243 13.84 -7.48 -7.97
C ALA A 243 14.51 -8.59 -8.81
N ASP A 244 13.95 -8.93 -9.96
CA ASP A 244 14.57 -9.87 -10.91
C ASP A 244 15.87 -9.29 -11.51
N MET A 245 15.82 -8.05 -11.99
CA MET A 245 16.96 -7.33 -12.57
C MET A 245 18.15 -7.25 -11.61
N TYR A 246 17.91 -6.96 -10.33
CA TYR A 246 18.93 -6.89 -9.29
C TYR A 246 19.10 -8.21 -8.51
N GLN A 247 18.43 -9.29 -8.92
CA GLN A 247 18.50 -10.62 -8.28
C GLN A 247 18.21 -10.58 -6.76
N CYS A 248 17.25 -9.75 -6.34
CA CYS A 248 16.82 -9.59 -4.95
C CYS A 248 15.80 -10.66 -4.54
N THR A 249 16.27 -11.86 -4.24
CA THR A 249 15.41 -12.99 -3.83
C THR A 249 14.54 -12.70 -2.61
N TYR A 250 15.04 -11.91 -1.65
CA TYR A 250 14.26 -11.48 -0.48
C TYR A 250 13.02 -10.66 -0.89
N VAL A 251 13.19 -9.75 -1.86
CA VAL A 251 12.10 -8.92 -2.36
C VAL A 251 11.09 -9.76 -3.14
N ILE A 252 11.56 -10.70 -3.97
CA ILE A 252 10.69 -11.66 -4.69
C ILE A 252 9.85 -12.46 -3.68
N SER A 253 10.46 -13.00 -2.63
CA SER A 253 9.74 -13.76 -1.59
C SER A 253 8.67 -12.91 -0.87
N ARG A 254 8.95 -11.63 -0.62
CA ARG A 254 7.96 -10.69 -0.06
C ARG A 254 6.79 -10.44 -1.01
N CYS A 255 7.04 -10.33 -2.32
CA CYS A 255 6.00 -10.23 -3.35
C CYS A 255 5.13 -11.50 -3.41
N GLU A 256 5.75 -12.69 -3.34
CA GLU A 256 5.04 -13.97 -3.28
C GLU A 256 4.16 -14.09 -2.03
N GLN A 257 4.66 -13.64 -0.87
CA GLN A 257 3.88 -13.59 0.37
C GLN A 257 2.65 -12.67 0.23
N PHE A 258 2.84 -11.50 -0.39
CA PHE A 258 1.74 -10.58 -0.65
C PHE A 258 0.65 -11.20 -1.52
N LEU A 259 1.02 -11.88 -2.62
CA LEU A 259 0.09 -12.55 -3.52
C LEU A 259 -0.77 -13.62 -2.82
N ARG A 260 -0.22 -14.27 -1.77
CA ARG A 260 -0.92 -15.25 -0.94
C ARG A 260 -1.82 -14.63 0.13
N SER A 261 -1.48 -13.43 0.60
CA SER A 261 -2.15 -12.75 1.71
C SER A 261 -3.51 -12.14 1.32
N ASP A 262 -4.31 -11.79 2.33
CA ASP A 262 -5.56 -11.06 2.16
C ASP A 262 -5.36 -9.61 1.68
N GLU A 263 -4.14 -9.07 1.78
CA GLU A 263 -3.82 -7.73 1.28
C GLU A 263 -4.04 -7.63 -0.24
N SER A 264 -3.79 -8.73 -0.97
CA SER A 264 -3.98 -8.80 -2.42
C SER A 264 -5.39 -9.25 -2.83
N LYS A 265 -6.39 -9.22 -1.93
CA LYS A 265 -7.75 -9.75 -2.23
C LYS A 265 -8.50 -9.01 -3.34
N PHE A 266 -8.14 -7.76 -3.60
CA PHE A 266 -8.75 -6.94 -4.65
C PHE A 266 -8.14 -7.23 -6.03
N MET A 267 -6.99 -7.91 -6.08
CA MET A 267 -6.40 -8.40 -7.31
C MET A 267 -7.08 -9.71 -7.74
N ALA A 268 -7.60 -9.75 -8.97
CA ALA A 268 -8.24 -10.93 -9.51
C ALA A 268 -7.27 -12.13 -9.55
N PRO A 269 -7.70 -13.37 -9.20
CA PRO A 269 -6.85 -14.55 -9.20
C PRO A 269 -6.11 -14.80 -10.52
N MET A 270 -6.77 -14.57 -11.67
CA MET A 270 -6.15 -14.70 -12.99
C MET A 270 -5.01 -13.69 -13.21
N THR A 271 -5.16 -12.46 -12.72
CA THR A 271 -4.10 -11.44 -12.77
C THR A 271 -2.91 -11.85 -11.92
N LYS A 272 -3.17 -12.35 -10.69
CA LYS A 272 -2.11 -12.90 -9.82
C LYS A 272 -1.34 -14.02 -10.51
N PHE A 273 -2.06 -14.92 -11.17
CA PHE A 273 -1.48 -16.06 -11.87
C PHE A 273 -0.60 -15.63 -13.04
N ALA A 274 -1.06 -14.67 -13.85
CA ALA A 274 -0.29 -14.12 -14.95
C ALA A 274 1.01 -13.46 -14.47
N ILE A 275 0.96 -12.67 -13.39
CA ILE A 275 2.15 -12.08 -12.77
C ILE A 275 3.08 -13.18 -12.25
N ALA A 276 2.55 -14.18 -11.56
CA ALA A 276 3.34 -15.27 -11.00
C ALA A 276 4.06 -16.10 -12.09
N ASP A 277 3.43 -16.27 -13.25
CA ASP A 277 4.04 -16.91 -14.41
C ASP A 277 5.09 -16.03 -15.09
N GLU A 278 4.77 -14.75 -15.35
CA GLU A 278 5.66 -13.80 -16.03
C GLU A 278 7.01 -13.66 -15.31
N PHE A 279 6.98 -13.60 -13.98
CA PHE A 279 8.18 -13.47 -13.15
C PHE A 279 8.74 -14.82 -12.67
N ASN A 280 8.22 -15.93 -13.21
CA ASN A 280 8.62 -17.30 -12.84
C ASN A 280 8.72 -17.50 -11.31
N LEU A 281 7.69 -17.03 -10.59
CA LEU A 281 7.59 -17.19 -9.15
C LEU A 281 7.51 -18.67 -8.78
N ALA A 282 7.75 -18.98 -7.51
CA ALA A 282 7.81 -20.36 -7.04
C ALA A 282 6.55 -21.16 -7.42
N ASP A 283 6.78 -22.43 -7.78
CA ASP A 283 5.77 -23.36 -8.28
C ASP A 283 4.55 -23.46 -7.35
N ASP A 284 4.79 -23.51 -6.04
CA ASP A 284 3.76 -23.56 -5.01
C ASP A 284 2.89 -22.28 -4.97
N VAL A 285 3.45 -21.11 -5.28
CA VAL A 285 2.70 -19.84 -5.45
C VAL A 285 1.69 -19.98 -6.58
N ARG A 286 2.14 -20.46 -7.74
CA ARG A 286 1.30 -20.62 -8.93
C ARG A 286 0.22 -21.68 -8.71
N ASP A 287 0.57 -22.79 -8.08
CA ASP A 287 -0.37 -23.86 -7.70
C ASP A 287 -1.45 -23.38 -6.72
N GLU A 288 -1.10 -22.56 -5.73
CA GLU A 288 -2.08 -22.01 -4.80
C GLU A 288 -3.01 -20.99 -5.46
N ILE A 289 -2.48 -20.14 -6.34
CA ILE A 289 -3.29 -19.14 -7.04
C ILE A 289 -4.24 -19.81 -8.03
N VAL A 290 -3.77 -20.78 -8.84
CA VAL A 290 -4.61 -21.40 -9.89
C VAL A 290 -5.84 -22.10 -9.31
N LYS A 291 -5.71 -22.69 -8.11
CA LYS A 291 -6.82 -23.30 -7.37
C LYS A 291 -7.93 -22.31 -6.98
N LYS A 292 -7.59 -21.03 -6.86
CA LYS A 292 -8.54 -19.95 -6.53
C LYS A 292 -9.20 -19.35 -7.79
N ILE A 293 -8.77 -19.73 -8.99
CA ILE A 293 -9.37 -19.27 -10.25
C ILE A 293 -10.64 -20.07 -10.54
N PRO A 294 -11.77 -19.41 -10.86
CA PRO A 294 -12.97 -20.12 -11.30
C PRO A 294 -12.71 -21.00 -12.53
N ILE A 295 -13.17 -22.25 -12.49
CA ILE A 295 -12.98 -23.22 -13.58
C ILE A 295 -13.48 -22.69 -14.94
N GLU A 296 -14.61 -21.97 -14.96
CA GLU A 296 -15.14 -21.38 -16.20
C GLU A 296 -14.21 -20.30 -16.78
N GLU A 297 -13.46 -19.60 -15.94
CA GLU A 297 -12.45 -18.64 -16.37
C GLU A 297 -11.25 -19.36 -17.00
N LEU A 298 -10.77 -20.45 -16.39
CA LEU A 298 -9.72 -21.31 -16.97
C LEU A 298 -10.15 -21.88 -18.33
N LYS A 299 -11.37 -22.42 -18.43
CA LYS A 299 -11.94 -22.92 -19.71
C LYS A 299 -11.97 -21.81 -20.77
N LYS A 300 -12.35 -20.58 -20.40
CA LYS A 300 -12.35 -19.43 -21.31
C LYS A 300 -10.95 -19.09 -21.80
N VAL A 301 -9.94 -19.12 -20.94
CA VAL A 301 -8.54 -18.88 -21.30
C VAL A 301 -8.00 -19.97 -22.24
N VAL A 302 -8.35 -21.23 -22.00
CA VAL A 302 -7.99 -22.34 -22.90
C VAL A 302 -8.66 -22.20 -24.27
N ARG A 303 -10.00 -22.05 -24.30
CA ARG A 303 -10.79 -21.90 -25.54
C ARG A 303 -10.35 -20.71 -26.40
N SER A 304 -9.98 -19.60 -25.77
CA SER A 304 -9.50 -18.40 -26.47
C SER A 304 -8.05 -18.50 -26.94
N GLY A 305 -7.33 -19.57 -26.63
CA GLY A 305 -5.91 -19.72 -26.98
C GLY A 305 -4.94 -18.86 -26.17
N ARG A 306 -5.43 -18.03 -25.23
CA ARG A 306 -4.61 -17.11 -24.42
C ARG A 306 -3.64 -17.82 -23.48
N HIS A 307 -3.95 -19.06 -23.07
CA HIS A 307 -3.05 -19.90 -22.28
C HIS A 307 -1.68 -20.13 -22.94
N ARG A 308 -1.55 -19.98 -24.26
CA ARG A 308 -0.28 -20.17 -24.99
C ARG A 308 0.80 -19.15 -24.65
N VAL A 309 0.43 -18.03 -24.03
CA VAL A 309 1.38 -17.02 -23.54
C VAL A 309 2.04 -17.49 -22.24
N PHE A 310 1.41 -18.42 -21.51
CA PHE A 310 1.96 -18.92 -20.26
C PHE A 310 3.08 -19.93 -20.48
N SER A 311 3.98 -20.02 -19.50
CA SER A 311 5.03 -21.03 -19.45
C SER A 311 4.46 -22.45 -19.51
N ASP A 312 5.31 -23.41 -19.92
CA ASP A 312 4.94 -24.83 -20.02
C ASP A 312 4.40 -25.36 -18.69
N TYR A 313 5.04 -24.99 -17.58
CA TYR A 313 4.59 -25.33 -16.23
C TYR A 313 3.19 -24.78 -15.94
N SER A 314 2.97 -23.49 -16.21
CA SER A 314 1.68 -22.86 -15.96
C SER A 314 0.56 -23.41 -16.84
N ARG A 315 0.87 -23.84 -18.07
CA ARG A 315 -0.08 -24.53 -18.94
C ARG A 315 -0.46 -25.91 -18.37
N ASP A 316 0.53 -26.68 -17.92
CA ASP A 316 0.31 -28.00 -17.32
C ASP A 316 -0.56 -27.91 -16.05
N ILE A 317 -0.30 -26.98 -15.13
CA ILE A 317 -1.14 -26.84 -13.93
C ILE A 317 -2.57 -26.38 -14.24
N ILE A 318 -2.78 -25.57 -15.29
CA ILE A 318 -4.14 -25.26 -15.79
C ILE A 318 -4.83 -26.53 -16.28
N GLU A 319 -4.14 -27.36 -17.06
CA GLU A 319 -4.68 -28.62 -17.59
C GLU A 319 -5.02 -29.61 -16.47
N ARG A 320 -4.14 -29.77 -15.48
CA ARG A 320 -4.39 -30.61 -14.29
C ARG A 320 -5.62 -30.12 -13.51
N GLN A 321 -5.76 -28.81 -13.34
CA GLN A 321 -6.90 -28.23 -12.62
C GLN A 321 -8.22 -28.43 -13.37
N LEU A 322 -8.20 -28.37 -14.71
CA LEU A 322 -9.36 -28.68 -15.55
C LEU A 322 -9.70 -30.17 -15.55
N ALA A 323 -8.69 -31.05 -15.52
CA ALA A 323 -8.87 -32.51 -15.46
C ALA A 323 -9.41 -33.00 -14.11
N ALA A 324 -9.14 -32.27 -13.03
CA ALA A 324 -9.65 -32.59 -11.69
C ALA A 324 -11.16 -32.30 -11.50
N GLU A 325 -11.82 -31.65 -12.48
CA GLU A 325 -13.28 -31.46 -12.44
C GLU A 325 -13.99 -32.81 -12.60
N PRO A 326 -14.85 -33.24 -11.65
CA PRO A 326 -15.66 -34.42 -11.86
C PRO A 326 -16.55 -34.16 -13.06
N THR A 327 -16.27 -34.86 -14.16
CA THR A 327 -17.04 -34.72 -15.39
C THR A 327 -18.49 -35.10 -15.04
N ILE A 328 -19.49 -34.32 -15.46
CA ILE A 328 -20.91 -34.65 -15.26
C ILE A 328 -21.26 -36.07 -15.76
N ARG A 329 -20.43 -36.66 -16.65
CA ARG A 329 -20.50 -38.06 -17.06
C ARG A 329 -20.27 -39.05 -15.90
N THR A 330 -19.32 -38.81 -15.01
CA THR A 330 -19.01 -39.71 -13.89
C THR A 330 -20.16 -39.79 -12.89
N ILE A 331 -20.90 -38.70 -12.68
CA ILE A 331 -22.11 -38.70 -11.83
C ILE A 331 -23.24 -39.51 -12.47
N ARG A 332 -23.41 -39.42 -13.80
CA ARG A 332 -24.43 -40.16 -14.55
C ARG A 332 -24.11 -41.66 -14.62
N ASP A 333 -22.84 -42.02 -14.75
CA ASP A 333 -22.39 -43.41 -14.77
C ASP A 333 -22.48 -44.06 -13.38
N SER A 334 -22.25 -43.30 -12.29
CA SER A 334 -22.52 -43.77 -10.93
C SER A 334 -24.01 -43.90 -10.57
N LEU A 335 -24.90 -43.15 -11.25
CA LEU A 335 -26.35 -43.25 -11.06
C LEU A 335 -26.99 -44.33 -11.95
N ASN A 336 -26.40 -44.64 -13.11
CA ASN A 336 -26.90 -45.66 -14.04
C ASN A 336 -26.31 -47.06 -13.81
N GLY A 337 -25.29 -47.21 -12.96
CA GLY A 337 -24.69 -48.51 -12.59
C GLY A 337 -25.43 -49.26 -11.47
N ASN A 338 -26.54 -48.71 -10.94
CA ASN A 338 -27.39 -49.31 -9.92
C ASN A 338 -28.81 -49.62 -10.47
N GLN A 339 -28.90 -50.25 -11.65
CA GLN A 339 -30.14 -50.88 -12.12
C GLN A 339 -29.91 -52.34 -12.50
#